data_AF-A0A7V4H2X6-F1
#
_entry.id   AF-A0A7V4H2X6-F1
#
_cell.length_a   1.000
_cell.length_b   1.000
_cell.length_c   1.000
_cell.angle_alpha   90.00
_cell.angle_beta   90.00
_cell.angle_gamma   90.00
#
_symmetry.space_group_name_H-M   'P 1'
#
loop_
_entity.id
_entity.type
_entity.pdbx_description
1 polymer ?
#
loop_
_entity_poly.entity_id
_entity_poly.type
_entity_poly.pdbx_seq_one_letter_code
_entity_poly.pdbx_strand_id
1 'polypeptide(L)'
;MNRGLTKTPSQAGPVAQTGLGERLVQRGLLSPAQLELVYREQRQRGGSLPRVITDLALVPPDTLARVLAEEAQAPLVDLNK
;
A
#
# COMPACT_ATOMS: atom_id res chain seq x y z
N MET A 1 21.59 24.47 -19.23
CA MET A 1 20.67 24.61 -18.07
C MET A 1 19.43 23.76 -18.34
N ASN A 2 18.88 23.12 -17.31
CA ASN A 2 17.77 22.13 -17.27
C ASN A 2 18.22 20.68 -17.00
N ARG A 3 18.64 20.42 -15.75
CA ARG A 3 18.67 19.08 -15.15
C ARG A 3 17.29 18.81 -14.56
N GLY A 4 16.42 18.16 -15.31
CA GLY A 4 15.15 17.64 -14.81
C GLY A 4 15.41 16.40 -13.96
N LEU A 5 15.41 16.57 -12.64
CA LEU A 5 15.49 15.49 -11.67
C LEU A 5 14.16 14.74 -11.63
N THR A 6 14.26 13.42 -11.81
CA THR A 6 13.60 12.37 -11.01
C THR A 6 12.07 12.42 -10.84
N LYS A 7 11.38 11.53 -11.55
CA LYS A 7 10.70 10.36 -10.97
C LYS A 7 10.12 9.57 -12.13
N THR A 8 10.83 8.54 -12.57
CA THR A 8 10.23 7.48 -13.40
C THR A 8 9.39 6.63 -12.44
N PRO A 9 8.04 6.61 -12.51
CA PRO A 9 7.29 5.55 -11.86
C PRO A 9 7.59 4.26 -12.62
N SER A 10 8.34 3.37 -11.98
CA SER A 10 8.73 2.08 -12.53
C SER A 10 7.49 1.21 -12.69
N GLN A 11 7.10 0.92 -13.93
CA GLN A 11 6.04 -0.04 -14.25
C GLN A 11 6.61 -1.46 -14.23
N ALA A 12 5.99 -2.37 -13.46
CA ALA A 12 6.08 -3.83 -13.62
C ALA A 12 4.82 -4.50 -13.00
N GLY A 13 4.07 -5.32 -13.77
CA GLY A 13 2.85 -6.03 -13.33
C GLY A 13 3.11 -7.23 -12.39
N PRO A 14 2.11 -8.05 -11.97
CA PRO A 14 0.67 -8.00 -12.23
C PRO A 14 -0.10 -7.14 -11.21
N VAL A 15 -1.29 -6.72 -11.64
CA VAL A 15 -1.98 -5.46 -11.30
C VAL A 15 -2.79 -5.43 -9.98
N ALA A 16 -2.41 -6.19 -8.95
CA ALA A 16 -3.17 -6.20 -7.69
C ALA A 16 -2.38 -5.80 -6.43
N GLN A 17 -1.10 -6.15 -6.33
CA GLN A 17 -0.32 -5.93 -5.10
C GLN A 17 0.62 -4.73 -5.17
N THR A 18 1.20 -4.45 -6.35
CA THR A 18 2.12 -3.32 -6.55
C THR A 18 1.42 -1.97 -6.38
N GLY A 19 0.11 -1.89 -6.69
CA GLY A 19 -0.63 -0.62 -6.66
C GLY A 19 -1.18 -0.18 -5.29
N LEU A 20 -1.24 -1.08 -4.29
CA LEU A 20 -1.88 -0.78 -3.01
C LEU A 20 -1.15 0.35 -2.28
N GLY A 21 0.18 0.23 -2.15
CA GLY A 21 0.99 1.21 -1.44
C GLY A 21 0.91 2.61 -2.06
N GLU A 22 1.05 2.70 -3.38
CA GLU A 22 0.91 3.97 -4.11
C GLU A 22 -0.49 4.56 -4.00
N ARG A 23 -1.53 3.73 -4.00
CA ARG A 23 -2.92 4.18 -3.82
C ARG A 23 -3.18 4.72 -2.43
N LEU A 24 -2.64 4.08 -1.39
CA LEU A 24 -2.72 4.61 -0.03
C LEU A 24 -2.04 5.99 0.06
N VAL A 25 -0.94 6.19 -0.67
CA VAL A 25 -0.29 7.51 -0.76
C VAL A 25 -1.16 8.52 -1.51
N GLN A 26 -1.75 8.14 -2.64
CA GLN A 26 -2.66 9.02 -3.39
C GLN A 26 -3.90 9.42 -2.60
N ARG A 27 -4.42 8.52 -1.76
CA ARG A 27 -5.56 8.77 -0.86
C ARG A 27 -5.17 9.52 0.42
N GLY A 28 -3.89 9.83 0.63
CA GLY A 28 -3.40 10.49 1.84
C GLY A 28 -3.41 9.61 3.10
N LEU A 29 -3.61 8.30 2.94
CA LEU A 29 -3.59 7.32 4.03
C LEU A 29 -2.16 6.92 4.43
N LEU A 30 -1.21 7.07 3.51
CA LEU A 30 0.21 6.93 3.77
C LEU A 30 0.98 8.12 3.20
N SER A 31 2.07 8.49 3.85
CA SER A 31 3.08 9.37 3.25
C SER A 31 4.07 8.56 2.40
N PRO A 32 4.70 9.16 1.37
CA PRO A 32 5.72 8.47 0.59
C PRO A 32 6.88 7.94 1.45
N ALA A 33 7.25 8.67 2.51
CA ALA A 33 8.26 8.21 3.46
C ALA A 33 7.81 6.99 4.30
N GLN A 34 6.52 6.92 4.65
CA GLN A 34 5.95 5.76 5.34
C GLN A 34 5.85 4.55 4.41
N LEU A 35 5.53 4.76 3.14
CA LEU A 35 5.53 3.69 2.14
C LEU A 35 6.94 3.11 1.93
N GLU A 36 7.97 3.95 1.89
CA GLU A 36 9.36 3.48 1.85
C GLU A 36 9.73 2.64 3.08
N LEU A 37 9.30 3.06 4.29
CA LEU A 37 9.48 2.27 5.51
C LEU A 37 8.80 0.90 5.40
N VAL A 38 7.57 0.85 4.90
CA VAL A 38 6.82 -0.40 4.68
C VAL A 38 7.58 -1.33 3.73
N TYR A 39 8.09 -0.83 2.61
CA TYR A 39 8.85 -1.65 1.67
C TYR A 39 10.15 -2.19 2.29
N ARG A 40 10.84 -1.38 3.11
CA ARG A 40 12.04 -1.82 3.82
C ARG A 40 11.73 -2.93 4.83
N GLU A 41 10.66 -2.80 5.59
CA GLU A 41 10.24 -3.82 6.55
C GLU A 41 9.72 -5.09 5.86
N GLN A 42 8.97 -4.94 4.76
CA GLN A 42 8.51 -6.07 3.96
C GLN A 42 9.68 -6.86 3.36
N ARG A 43 10.74 -6.19 2.87
CA ARG A 43 11.92 -6.88 2.35
C ARG A 43 12.69 -7.62 3.44
N GLN A 44 12.74 -7.08 4.65
CA GLN A 44 13.45 -7.69 5.78
C GLN A 44 12.69 -8.88 6.37
N ARG A 45 11.38 -8.74 6.55
CA ARG A 45 10.52 -9.74 7.23
C ARG A 45 9.92 -10.76 6.26
N GLY A 46 9.81 -10.39 4.98
CA GLY A 46 8.99 -11.10 4.01
C GLY A 46 7.48 -10.92 4.25
N GLY A 47 6.67 -11.38 3.31
CA GLY A 47 5.21 -11.41 3.43
C GLY A 47 4.46 -10.27 2.74
N SER A 48 3.18 -10.13 3.07
CA SER A 48 2.24 -9.25 2.37
C SER A 48 2.33 -7.81 2.86
N LEU A 49 2.34 -6.86 1.93
CA LEU A 49 2.35 -5.41 2.19
C LEU A 49 1.24 -4.97 3.19
N PRO A 50 -0.03 -5.46 3.08
CA PRO A 50 -1.07 -5.17 4.06
C PRO A 50 -0.69 -5.51 5.50
N ARG A 51 -0.06 -6.67 5.70
CA ARG A 51 0.33 -7.15 7.02
C ARG A 51 1.40 -6.25 7.64
N VAL A 52 2.37 -5.82 6.84
CA VAL A 52 3.42 -4.91 7.30
C VAL A 52 2.83 -3.53 7.65
N ILE A 53 1.88 -3.03 6.87
CA ILE A 53 1.19 -1.77 7.19
C ILE A 53 0.45 -1.86 8.53
N THR A 54 -0.26 -2.96 8.78
CA THR A 54 -0.97 -3.16 10.06
C THR A 54 -0.02 -3.39 11.23
N ASP A 55 1.09 -4.10 11.02
CA ASP A 55 2.11 -4.36 12.06
C ASP A 55 2.80 -3.07 12.50
N LEU A 56 3.07 -2.18 11.54
CA LEU A 56 3.64 -0.85 11.80
C LEU A 56 2.59 0.16 12.30
N ALA A 57 1.32 -0.25 12.46
CA ALA A 57 0.19 0.61 12.85
C ALA A 57 0.07 1.90 12.01
N LEU A 58 0.51 1.87 10.74
CA LEU A 58 0.51 3.06 9.87
C LEU A 58 -0.87 3.37 9.32
N VAL A 59 -1.67 2.33 9.08
CA VAL A 59 -3.07 2.43 8.66
C VAL A 59 -3.87 1.41 9.47
N PRO A 60 -5.05 1.79 10.00
CA PRO A 60 -5.90 0.86 10.72
C PRO A 60 -6.40 -0.27 9.80
N PRO A 61 -6.52 -1.50 10.32
CA PRO A 61 -6.87 -2.68 9.52
C PRO A 61 -8.23 -2.52 8.82
N ASP A 62 -9.22 -1.89 9.46
CA ASP A 62 -10.54 -1.63 8.88
C ASP A 62 -10.47 -0.72 7.65
N THR A 63 -9.64 0.32 7.70
CA THR A 63 -9.44 1.23 6.56
C THR A 63 -8.73 0.51 5.42
N LEU A 64 -7.72 -0.30 5.76
CA LEU A 64 -7.00 -1.10 4.78
C LEU A 64 -7.91 -2.12 4.10
N ALA A 65 -8.77 -2.81 4.87
CA ALA A 65 -9.74 -3.77 4.38
C ALA A 65 -10.78 -3.11 3.47
N ARG A 66 -11.25 -1.90 3.82
CA ARG A 66 -12.16 -1.11 2.98
C ARG A 66 -11.51 -0.74 1.65
N VAL A 67 -10.27 -0.24 1.67
CA VAL A 67 -9.54 0.09 0.44
C VAL A 67 -9.38 -1.16 -0.44
N LEU A 68 -9.01 -2.30 0.16
CA LEU A 68 -8.87 -3.58 -0.54
C LEU A 68 -10.20 -4.09 -1.15
N ALA A 69 -11.31 -3.98 -0.41
CA ALA A 69 -12.62 -4.38 -0.88
C ALA A 69 -13.09 -3.51 -2.07
N GLU A 70 -12.87 -2.19 -1.99
CA GLU A 70 -13.14 -1.26 -3.09
C GLU A 70 -12.33 -1.61 -4.35
N GLU A 71 -11.05 -1.99 -4.20
CA GLU A 71 -10.19 -2.41 -5.31
C GLU A 71 -10.66 -3.71 -5.96
N ALA A 72 -11.05 -4.69 -5.14
CA ALA A 72 -11.47 -6.00 -5.62
C ALA A 72 -12.90 -5.99 -6.18
N GLN A 73 -13.60 -4.86 -6.14
CA GLN A 73 -15.06 -4.77 -6.33
C GLN A 73 -15.80 -5.85 -5.52
N ALA A 74 -15.26 -6.20 -4.37
CA ALA A 74 -15.74 -7.28 -3.53
C ALA A 74 -16.53 -6.71 -2.36
N PRO A 75 -17.62 -7.37 -1.94
CA PRO A 75 -18.28 -6.99 -0.70
C PRO A 75 -17.33 -7.21 0.48
N LEU A 76 -17.16 -6.20 1.32
CA LEU A 76 -16.50 -6.36 2.61
C LEU A 76 -17.42 -7.21 3.50
N VAL A 77 -16.99 -8.43 3.82
CA VAL A 77 -17.73 -9.33 4.71
C VAL A 77 -17.07 -9.33 6.07
N ASP A 78 -17.78 -8.80 7.07
CA ASP A 78 -17.40 -8.93 8.48
C ASP A 78 -17.69 -10.36 8.97
N LEU A 79 -16.64 -11.16 9.14
CA LEU A 79 -16.75 -12.57 9.57
C LEU A 79 -17.00 -12.75 11.08
N ASN A 80 -17.34 -11.68 11.81
CA ASN A 80 -17.50 -11.67 13.27
C ASN A 80 -18.95 -11.33 13.71
N LYS A 81 -19.94 -11.82 12.98
CA LYS A 81 -21.37 -11.69 13.32
C LYS A 81 -21.99 -13.05 13.60
#